data_AF-A0A9W7X178-F1
#
_entry.id   AF-A0A9W7X178-F1
#
_cell.length_a   1.000
_cell.length_b   1.000
_cell.length_c   1.000
_cell.angle_alpha   90.00
_cell.angle_beta   90.00
_cell.angle_gamma   90.00
#
_symmetry.space_group_name_H-M   'P 1'
#
loop_
_entity.id
_entity.type
_entity.pdbx_description
1 polymer ?
#
loop_
_entity_poly.entity_id
_entity_poly.type
_entity_poly.pdbx_seq_one_letter_code
_entity_poly.pdbx_strand_id
1 'polypeptide(L)'
;MKWKEIQFLMSGTDRSYQLIKKCDAPCDDDIKNAIYRLRTGDLILRKIESFVSLFYHVGLYDGRRVIEFSAPSNATFCTVSTSYSSSGENGSVSMRSVRNFIGQQPYRILRIRTAIPKNFSEDVDNAMDYAGIYQPLTNNCLHFALRLLGFSCRAIPNSLQNETEECNMAEGETINLTTRCERE
;
A
#
# COMPACT_ATOMS: atom_id res chain seq x y z
N MET A 1 3.84 12.04 0.24
CA MET A 1 3.21 11.67 1.53
C MET A 1 4.31 11.13 2.43
N LYS A 2 4.40 11.61 3.67
CA LYS A 2 5.44 11.20 4.63
C LYS A 2 5.05 9.85 5.25
N TRP A 3 6.02 9.06 5.70
CA TRP A 3 5.79 7.77 6.37
C TRP A 3 4.80 7.86 7.56
N LYS A 4 4.84 8.97 8.30
CA LYS A 4 3.90 9.24 9.40
C LYS A 4 2.44 9.37 8.92
N GLU A 5 2.22 9.94 7.74
CA GLU A 5 0.88 10.07 7.15
C GLU A 5 0.37 8.69 6.68
N ILE A 6 1.27 7.85 6.15
CA ILE A 6 0.97 6.45 5.82
C ILE A 6 0.60 5.68 7.09
N GLN A 7 1.39 5.79 8.16
CA GLN A 7 1.08 5.16 9.45
C GLN A 7 -0.25 5.64 10.02
N PHE A 8 -0.55 6.93 9.88
CA PHE A 8 -1.81 7.54 10.33
C PHE A 8 -3.03 7.10 9.49
N LEU A 9 -2.83 6.88 8.19
CA LEU A 9 -3.84 6.29 7.33
C LEU A 9 -4.08 4.81 7.70
N MET A 10 -3.00 4.07 7.95
CA MET A 10 -3.05 2.65 8.32
C MET A 10 -3.61 2.43 9.74
N SER A 11 -3.45 3.38 10.66
CA SER A 11 -4.08 3.32 11.99
C SER A 11 -5.60 3.38 11.91
N GLY A 12 -6.15 3.96 10.84
CA GLY A 12 -7.59 4.19 10.66
C GLY A 12 -8.12 5.41 11.42
N THR A 13 -7.24 6.27 11.95
CA THR A 13 -7.62 7.49 12.68
C THR A 13 -7.72 8.72 11.77
N ASP A 14 -7.39 8.59 10.49
CA ASP A 14 -7.47 9.66 9.52
C ASP A 14 -8.92 10.09 9.23
N ARG A 15 -9.19 11.40 9.28
CA ARG A 15 -10.53 11.97 9.08
C ARG A 15 -11.03 11.84 7.64
N SER A 16 -10.14 11.66 6.68
CA SER A 16 -10.45 11.46 5.26
C SER A 16 -10.97 10.05 4.99
N TYR A 17 -10.79 9.13 5.93
CA TYR A 17 -11.20 7.74 5.83
C TYR A 17 -12.23 7.36 6.91
N GLN A 18 -12.98 6.31 6.62
CA GLN A 18 -13.89 5.64 7.52
C GLN A 18 -13.45 4.19 7.63
N LEU A 19 -13.15 3.72 8.84
CA LEU A 19 -12.96 2.30 9.09
C LEU A 19 -14.31 1.58 8.95
N ILE A 20 -14.42 0.69 7.98
CA ILE A 20 -15.64 -0.09 7.70
C ILE A 20 -15.64 -1.41 8.48
N LYS A 21 -14.49 -2.08 8.53
CA LYS A 21 -14.30 -3.35 9.23
C LYS A 21 -12.84 -3.52 9.61
N LYS A 22 -12.60 -4.08 10.78
CA LYS A 22 -11.31 -4.60 11.25
C LYS A 22 -11.53 -6.05 11.66
N CYS A 23 -10.60 -6.93 11.28
CA CYS A 23 -10.61 -8.32 11.68
C CYS A 23 -9.17 -8.78 11.93
N ASP A 24 -8.87 -9.14 13.18
CA ASP A 24 -7.52 -9.55 13.57
C ASP A 24 -7.30 -11.07 13.47
N ALA A 25 -8.37 -11.85 13.34
CA ALA A 25 -8.35 -13.31 13.19
C ALA A 25 -9.51 -13.76 12.29
N PRO A 26 -9.38 -13.64 10.96
CA PRO A 26 -10.50 -13.85 10.05
C PRO A 26 -10.87 -15.32 9.89
N CYS A 27 -12.17 -15.60 9.98
CA CYS A 27 -12.76 -16.84 9.48
C CYS A 27 -13.44 -16.62 8.12
N ASP A 28 -13.86 -17.71 7.48
CA ASP A 28 -14.52 -17.68 6.16
C ASP A 28 -15.79 -16.81 6.16
N ASP A 29 -16.57 -16.84 7.24
CA ASP A 29 -17.80 -16.05 7.39
C ASP A 29 -17.50 -14.55 7.59
N ASP A 30 -16.43 -14.21 8.31
CA ASP A 30 -15.98 -12.82 8.44
C ASP A 30 -15.61 -12.23 7.07
N ILE A 31 -14.91 -12.99 6.23
CA ILE A 31 -14.52 -12.57 4.88
C ILE A 31 -15.76 -12.42 4.01
N LYS A 32 -16.69 -13.37 4.07
CA LYS A 32 -17.95 -13.31 3.33
C LYS A 32 -18.77 -12.07 3.72
N ASN A 33 -18.91 -11.81 5.02
CA ASN A 33 -19.59 -10.63 5.54
C ASN A 33 -18.90 -9.31 5.15
N ALA A 34 -17.57 -9.30 5.11
CA ALA A 34 -16.81 -8.15 4.63
C ALA A 34 -17.08 -7.86 3.14
N ILE A 35 -17.13 -8.89 2.30
CA ILE A 35 -17.43 -8.76 0.86
C ILE A 35 -18.78 -8.08 0.64
N TYR A 36 -19.82 -8.42 1.40
CA TYR A 36 -21.14 -7.80 1.29
C TYR A 36 -21.17 -6.31 1.67
N ARG A 37 -20.15 -5.81 2.38
CA ARG A 37 -20.06 -4.41 2.82
C ARG A 37 -19.18 -3.54 1.93
N LEU A 38 -18.42 -4.15 1.02
CA LEU A 38 -17.51 -3.44 0.13
C LEU A 38 -18.26 -2.57 -0.86
N ARG A 39 -17.64 -1.44 -1.19
CA ARG A 39 -18.05 -0.53 -2.27
C ARG A 39 -16.84 -0.19 -3.11
N THR A 40 -17.06 0.08 -4.39
CA THR A 40 -16.01 0.56 -5.29
C THR A 40 -15.24 1.71 -4.65
N GLY A 41 -13.91 1.63 -4.68
CA GLY A 41 -13.00 2.58 -4.06
C GLY A 41 -12.61 2.27 -2.61
N ASP A 42 -13.16 1.22 -1.99
CA ASP A 42 -12.71 0.78 -0.68
C ASP A 42 -11.26 0.23 -0.75
N LEU A 43 -10.43 0.66 0.19
CA LEU A 43 -9.08 0.14 0.41
C LEU A 43 -9.14 -1.06 1.36
N ILE A 44 -8.53 -2.16 0.95
CA ILE A 44 -8.37 -3.37 1.76
C ILE A 44 -6.90 -3.47 2.16
N LEU A 45 -6.64 -3.30 3.45
CA LEU A 45 -5.31 -3.39 4.04
C LEU A 45 -5.19 -4.77 4.69
N ARG A 46 -4.35 -5.64 4.13
CA ARG A 46 -4.04 -6.96 4.67
C ARG A 46 -2.67 -6.95 5.32
N LYS A 47 -2.55 -7.46 6.55
CA LYS A 47 -1.26 -7.61 7.21
C LYS A 47 -0.42 -8.66 6.46
N ILE A 48 0.83 -8.33 6.16
CA ILE A 48 1.79 -9.32 5.65
C ILE A 48 2.57 -9.87 6.84
N GLU A 49 2.71 -11.18 6.94
CA GLU A 49 3.64 -11.80 7.87
C GLU A 49 5.07 -11.52 7.42
N SER A 50 5.71 -10.53 8.05
CA SER A 50 7.13 -10.23 7.89
C SER A 50 7.76 -9.99 9.26
N PHE A 51 9.07 -10.20 9.37
CA PHE A 51 9.85 -10.07 10.61
C PHE A 51 9.77 -8.67 11.24
N VAL A 52 9.41 -7.64 10.46
CA VAL A 52 9.11 -6.28 10.94
C VAL A 52 7.58 -6.07 10.90
N SER A 53 6.98 -6.02 12.08
CA SER A 53 5.57 -6.33 12.39
C SER A 53 4.48 -5.37 11.90
N LEU A 54 4.76 -4.41 11.02
CA LEU A 54 3.86 -3.27 10.74
C LEU A 54 3.48 -3.01 9.28
N PHE A 55 3.89 -3.86 8.33
CA PHE A 55 3.56 -3.64 6.93
C PHE A 55 2.20 -4.26 6.56
N TYR A 56 1.34 -3.44 5.96
CA TYR A 56 0.13 -3.92 5.30
C TYR A 56 0.33 -3.87 3.79
N HIS A 57 -0.11 -4.92 3.11
CA HIS A 57 -0.37 -4.87 1.68
C HIS A 57 -1.71 -4.18 1.44
N VAL A 58 -1.76 -3.31 0.44
CA VAL A 58 -2.97 -2.54 0.13
C VAL A 58 -3.49 -2.93 -1.23
N GLY A 59 -4.78 -3.25 -1.29
CA GLY A 59 -5.52 -3.48 -2.51
C GLY A 59 -6.72 -2.56 -2.58
N LEU A 60 -7.14 -2.24 -3.80
CA LEU A 60 -8.27 -1.36 -4.07
C LEU A 60 -9.44 -2.15 -4.67
N TYR A 61 -10.62 -2.05 -4.09
CA TYR A 61 -11.79 -2.77 -4.59
C TYR A 61 -12.47 -2.02 -5.75
N ASP A 62 -12.59 -2.67 -6.91
CA ASP A 62 -13.18 -2.07 -8.12
C ASP A 62 -14.72 -2.19 -8.18
N GLY A 63 -15.33 -2.92 -7.24
CA GLY A 63 -16.76 -3.29 -7.27
C GLY A 63 -16.99 -4.77 -7.55
N ARG A 64 -15.94 -5.51 -7.97
CA ARG A 64 -15.98 -6.95 -8.23
C ARG A 64 -14.74 -7.67 -7.69
N ARG A 65 -13.56 -7.07 -7.84
CA ARG A 65 -12.23 -7.62 -7.59
C ARG A 65 -11.38 -6.60 -6.83
N VAL A 66 -10.23 -7.07 -6.35
CA VAL A 66 -9.20 -6.25 -5.72
C VAL A 66 -8.06 -6.07 -6.70
N ILE A 67 -7.68 -4.82 -6.93
CA ILE A 67 -6.52 -4.45 -7.74
C ILE A 67 -5.37 -4.21 -6.77
N GLU A 68 -4.25 -4.87 -7.01
CA GLU A 68 -3.04 -4.71 -6.20
C GLU A 68 -1.83 -4.44 -7.08
N PHE A 69 -0.91 -3.62 -6.56
CA PHE A 69 0.42 -3.45 -7.11
C PHE A 69 1.41 -4.11 -6.17
N SER A 70 2.08 -5.15 -6.64
CA SER A 70 2.92 -6.02 -5.82
C SER A 70 4.38 -5.92 -6.23
N ALA A 71 5.26 -6.04 -5.25
CA ALA A 71 6.66 -6.28 -5.51
C ALA A 71 6.81 -7.61 -6.30
N PRO A 72 7.83 -7.73 -7.16
CA PRO A 72 8.13 -8.98 -7.84
C PRO A 72 8.36 -10.11 -6.84
N SER A 73 7.98 -11.34 -7.22
CA SER A 73 7.98 -12.52 -6.34
C SER A 73 9.35 -12.87 -5.74
N ASN A 74 10.43 -12.36 -6.34
CA ASN A 74 11.80 -12.62 -5.93
C ASN A 74 12.36 -11.54 -5.01
N ALA A 75 11.62 -10.43 -4.82
CA ALA A 75 11.99 -9.39 -3.88
C ALA A 75 11.76 -9.91 -2.45
N THR A 76 12.81 -10.45 -1.85
CA THR A 76 12.83 -10.74 -0.42
C THR A 76 12.56 -9.45 0.33
N PHE A 77 11.38 -9.32 0.94
CA PHE A 77 11.04 -8.24 1.90
C PHE A 77 11.96 -8.23 3.15
N CYS A 78 12.99 -9.09 3.18
CA CYS A 78 13.87 -9.39 4.31
C CYS A 78 15.01 -8.39 4.56
N THR A 79 15.15 -7.32 3.79
CA THR A 79 16.16 -6.30 4.10
C THR A 79 15.58 -4.90 4.02
N VAL A 80 14.76 -4.53 5.01
CA VAL A 80 14.62 -3.13 5.43
C VAL A 80 15.91 -2.64 6.15
N SER A 81 16.90 -3.52 6.34
CA SER A 81 18.26 -3.13 6.70
C SER A 81 19.02 -2.52 5.51
N THR A 82 19.05 -1.20 5.48
CA THR A 82 20.22 -0.35 5.17
C THR A 82 20.95 -0.49 3.83
N SER A 83 20.40 -1.15 2.82
CA SER A 83 21.00 -1.15 1.47
C SER A 83 20.11 -0.37 0.51
N TYR A 84 20.44 0.90 0.30
CA TYR A 84 19.90 1.76 -0.76
C TYR A 84 20.35 1.29 -2.16
N SER A 85 20.22 0.01 -2.48
CA SER A 85 20.48 -0.49 -3.83
C SER A 85 19.30 -0.15 -4.72
N SER A 86 19.50 0.92 -5.49
CA SER A 86 18.67 1.55 -6.50
C SER A 86 18.35 0.67 -7.73
N SER A 87 18.56 -0.65 -7.67
CA SER A 87 18.06 -1.57 -8.70
C SER A 87 16.62 -1.94 -8.37
N GLY A 88 15.72 -0.98 -8.44
CA GLY A 88 14.32 -1.25 -8.20
C GLY A 88 13.80 -2.23 -9.27
N GLU A 89 13.23 -3.33 -8.82
CA GLU A 89 12.65 -4.33 -9.72
C GLU A 89 11.25 -3.89 -10.16
N ASN A 90 10.83 -4.32 -11.35
CA ASN A 90 9.51 -4.00 -11.88
C ASN A 90 8.43 -4.62 -10.99
N GLY A 91 7.58 -3.77 -10.40
CA GLY A 91 6.36 -4.22 -9.77
C GLY A 91 5.34 -4.67 -10.80
N SER A 92 4.35 -5.43 -10.35
CA SER A 92 3.26 -5.93 -11.20
C SER A 92 1.91 -5.53 -10.65
N VAL A 93 1.02 -5.10 -11.54
CA VAL A 93 -0.39 -4.88 -11.22
C VAL A 93 -1.15 -6.17 -11.50
N SER A 94 -2.03 -6.56 -10.59
CA SER A 94 -2.86 -7.75 -10.76
C SER A 94 -4.25 -7.56 -10.17
N MET A 95 -5.20 -8.35 -10.67
CA MET A 95 -6.56 -8.42 -10.16
C MET A 95 -6.79 -9.74 -9.43
N ARG A 96 -7.30 -9.67 -8.21
CA ARG A 96 -7.63 -10.85 -7.39
C ARG A 96 -9.08 -10.84 -6.93
N SER A 97 -9.62 -12.02 -6.63
CA SER A 97 -10.86 -12.07 -5.85
C SER A 97 -10.60 -11.51 -4.45
N VAL A 98 -11.61 -10.91 -3.83
CA VAL A 98 -11.49 -10.38 -2.46
C VAL A 98 -11.04 -11.46 -1.48
N ARG A 99 -11.61 -12.67 -1.61
CA ARG A 99 -11.24 -13.83 -0.77
C ARG A 99 -9.76 -14.18 -0.91
N ASN A 100 -9.22 -14.25 -2.13
CA ASN A 100 -7.81 -14.59 -2.36
C ASN A 100 -6.88 -13.45 -1.94
N PHE A 101 -7.32 -12.19 -2.08
CA PHE A 101 -6.57 -11.04 -1.60
C PHE A 101 -6.53 -10.99 -0.08
N ILE A 102 -7.62 -11.23 0.64
CA ILE A 102 -7.60 -11.22 2.11
C ILE A 102 -6.91 -12.48 2.65
N GLY A 103 -7.20 -13.65 2.08
CA GLY A 103 -6.76 -14.94 2.64
C GLY A 103 -7.26 -15.12 4.08
N GLN A 104 -6.48 -15.79 4.92
CA GLN A 104 -6.75 -15.89 6.37
C GLN A 104 -5.91 -14.90 7.19
N GLN A 105 -5.56 -13.76 6.59
CA GLN A 105 -4.68 -12.78 7.21
C GLN A 105 -5.46 -11.63 7.86
N PRO A 106 -4.99 -11.07 8.99
CA PRO A 106 -5.59 -9.90 9.61
C PRO A 106 -5.78 -8.77 8.60
N TYR A 107 -6.95 -8.13 8.60
CA TYR A 107 -7.27 -7.09 7.62
C TYR A 107 -8.08 -5.93 8.17
N ARG A 108 -8.04 -4.82 7.43
CA ARG A 108 -8.86 -3.62 7.63
C ARG A 108 -9.46 -3.20 6.30
N ILE A 109 -10.68 -2.68 6.33
CA ILE A 109 -11.32 -2.04 5.19
C ILE A 109 -11.51 -0.57 5.51
N LEU A 110 -10.91 0.29 4.70
CA LEU A 110 -11.02 1.74 4.81
C LEU A 110 -11.80 2.27 3.60
N ARG A 111 -12.78 3.11 3.88
CA ARG A 111 -13.52 3.84 2.85
C ARG A 111 -13.14 5.29 2.87
N ILE A 112 -12.81 5.82 1.72
CA ILE A 112 -12.64 7.25 1.54
C ILE A 112 -13.96 8.00 1.75
N ARG A 113 -13.94 9.13 2.46
CA ARG A 113 -15.15 9.93 2.73
C ARG A 113 -15.53 10.87 1.59
N THR A 114 -14.61 11.14 0.67
CA THR A 114 -14.89 11.89 -0.55
C THR A 114 -15.42 10.96 -1.66
N ALA A 115 -15.97 11.55 -2.71
CA ALA A 115 -16.38 10.78 -3.89
C ALA A 115 -15.17 10.12 -4.57
N ILE A 116 -15.41 8.94 -5.13
CA ILE A 116 -14.46 8.30 -6.05
C ILE A 116 -14.37 9.12 -7.35
N PRO A 117 -13.21 9.12 -8.03
CA PRO A 117 -13.08 9.77 -9.34
C PRO A 117 -14.09 9.23 -10.35
N LYS A 118 -14.62 10.09 -11.23
CA LYS A 118 -15.62 9.68 -12.25
C LYS A 118 -15.03 8.72 -13.28
N ASN A 119 -13.74 8.88 -13.58
CA ASN A 119 -12.94 8.09 -14.49
C ASN A 119 -12.29 6.86 -13.81
N PHE A 120 -12.71 6.49 -12.60
CA PHE A 120 -12.08 5.42 -11.83
C PHE A 120 -11.92 4.10 -12.60
N SER A 121 -12.93 3.67 -13.34
CA SER A 121 -12.84 2.43 -14.13
C SER A 121 -11.79 2.50 -15.24
N GLU A 122 -11.71 3.64 -15.92
CA GLU A 122 -10.72 3.88 -16.98
C GLU A 122 -9.31 3.95 -16.39
N ASP A 123 -9.14 4.62 -15.25
CA ASP A 123 -7.85 4.68 -14.54
C ASP A 123 -7.40 3.29 -14.10
N VAL A 124 -8.33 2.44 -13.66
CA VAL A 124 -8.09 1.04 -13.33
C VAL A 124 -7.60 0.26 -14.55
N ASP A 125 -8.31 0.37 -15.67
CA ASP A 125 -7.97 -0.36 -16.90
C ASP A 125 -6.59 0.07 -17.41
N ASN A 126 -6.32 1.37 -17.45
CA ASN A 126 -5.02 1.93 -17.82
C ASN A 126 -3.89 1.49 -16.87
N ALA A 127 -4.20 1.34 -15.58
CA ALA A 127 -3.22 0.92 -14.59
C ALA A 127 -2.86 -0.58 -14.70
N MET A 128 -3.64 -1.40 -15.41
CA MET A 128 -3.28 -2.81 -15.61
C MET A 128 -2.03 -2.98 -16.48
N ASP A 129 -1.79 -2.05 -17.39
CA ASP A 129 -0.60 -2.01 -18.25
C ASP A 129 0.58 -1.28 -17.60
N TYR A 130 0.44 -0.88 -16.32
CA TYR A 130 1.47 -0.13 -15.61
C TYR A 130 2.70 -0.99 -15.33
N ALA A 131 3.81 -0.62 -15.97
CA ALA A 131 5.14 -1.16 -15.71
C ALA A 131 5.98 -0.15 -14.91
N GLY A 132 5.78 -0.11 -13.60
CA GLY A 132 6.52 0.77 -12.69
C GLY A 132 7.50 0.02 -11.79
N ILE A 133 8.60 0.68 -11.44
CA ILE A 133 9.56 0.18 -10.45
C ILE A 133 8.90 0.17 -9.07
N TYR A 134 8.86 -0.98 -8.40
CA TYR A 134 8.35 -1.05 -7.04
C TYR A 134 9.38 -0.48 -6.07
N GLN A 135 8.98 0.51 -5.28
CA GLN A 135 9.82 1.11 -4.24
C GLN A 135 9.05 1.10 -2.91
N PRO A 136 9.54 0.42 -1.86
CA PRO A 136 8.80 0.24 -0.61
C PRO A 136 8.31 1.52 0.06
N LEU A 137 9.02 2.64 -0.13
CA LEU A 137 8.69 3.92 0.54
C LEU A 137 8.00 4.94 -0.37
N THR A 138 8.20 4.88 -1.68
CA THR A 138 7.88 5.96 -2.63
C THR A 138 6.98 5.54 -3.78
N ASN A 139 6.95 4.26 -4.14
CA ASN A 139 6.11 3.71 -5.21
C ASN A 139 5.71 2.27 -4.86
N ASN A 140 4.85 2.12 -3.86
CA ASN A 140 4.40 0.84 -3.34
C ASN A 140 2.88 0.63 -3.58
N CYS A 141 2.33 -0.47 -3.06
CA CYS A 141 0.91 -0.82 -3.18
C CYS A 141 -0.05 0.29 -2.70
N LEU A 142 0.29 0.98 -1.60
CA LEU A 142 -0.53 2.07 -1.08
C LEU A 142 -0.49 3.29 -2.01
N HIS A 143 0.70 3.70 -2.47
CA HIS A 143 0.82 4.82 -3.40
C HIS A 143 0.04 4.58 -4.69
N PHE A 144 0.12 3.36 -5.21
CA PHE A 144 -0.65 2.94 -6.37
C PHE A 144 -2.16 3.05 -6.14
N ALA A 145 -2.68 2.48 -5.05
CA ALA A 145 -4.11 2.52 -4.74
C ALA A 145 -4.61 3.96 -4.52
N LEU A 146 -3.81 4.79 -3.86
CA LEU A 146 -4.13 6.21 -3.65
C LEU A 146 -4.15 7.00 -4.96
N ARG A 147 -3.22 6.73 -5.89
CA ARG A 147 -3.21 7.36 -7.22
C ARG A 147 -4.50 7.08 -7.99
N LEU A 148 -4.96 5.83 -7.98
CA LEU A 148 -6.24 5.43 -8.60
C LEU A 148 -7.46 6.12 -7.98
N LEU A 149 -7.38 6.48 -6.70
CA LEU A 149 -8.41 7.27 -6.02
C LEU A 149 -8.30 8.79 -6.28
N GLY A 150 -7.40 9.22 -7.16
CA GLY A 150 -7.16 10.63 -7.46
C GLY A 150 -6.30 11.35 -6.42
N PHE A 151 -5.69 10.62 -5.47
CA PHE A 151 -4.73 11.19 -4.53
C PHE A 151 -3.35 11.19 -5.18
N SER A 152 -3.09 12.23 -5.95
CA SER A 152 -1.72 12.54 -6.33
C SER A 152 -0.96 13.03 -5.10
N CYS A 153 -0.10 12.19 -4.52
CA CYS A 153 1.23 12.73 -4.22
C CYS A 153 1.77 13.15 -5.57
N ARG A 154 2.10 14.43 -5.79
CA ARG A 154 2.70 14.91 -7.05
C ARG A 154 3.67 13.84 -7.58
N ALA A 155 3.23 13.10 -8.60
CA ALA A 155 4.00 12.11 -9.31
C ALA A 155 4.21 12.70 -10.70
N ILE A 156 5.47 12.64 -11.10
CA ILE A 156 6.10 13.32 -12.23
C ILE A 156 5.29 13.07 -13.52
N PRO A 157 5.02 14.10 -14.34
CA PRO A 157 4.39 13.93 -15.65
C PRO A 157 5.16 12.90 -16.49
N ASN A 158 4.43 12.10 -17.26
CA ASN A 158 4.95 11.07 -18.18
C ASN A 158 5.88 11.60 -19.31
N SER A 159 6.35 12.84 -19.26
CA SER A 159 7.21 13.47 -20.27
C SER A 159 8.69 13.65 -19.88
N LEU A 160 9.12 13.19 -18.70
CA LEU A 160 10.52 13.30 -18.22
C LEU A 160 10.96 11.98 -17.58
N GLN A 161 11.14 10.94 -18.40
CA GLN A 161 11.88 9.73 -17.99
C GLN A 161 13.40 9.84 -18.25
N ASN A 162 13.88 10.99 -18.73
CA ASN A 162 15.31 11.28 -18.85
C ASN A 162 15.60 12.56 -18.07
N GLU A 163 15.69 12.48 -16.75
CA GLU A 163 16.62 13.25 -15.90
C GLU A 163 16.37 12.92 -14.43
N THR A 164 17.43 12.47 -13.78
CA THR A 164 17.49 12.11 -12.36
C THR A 164 17.41 13.40 -11.52
N GLU A 165 16.21 13.86 -11.18
CA GLU A 165 16.06 14.85 -10.11
C GLU A 165 15.77 14.15 -8.78
N GLU A 166 16.82 14.09 -7.97
CA GLU A 166 16.81 13.67 -6.57
C GLU A 166 15.78 14.50 -5.78
N CYS A 167 14.83 13.81 -5.13
CA CYS A 167 14.13 14.41 -4.00
C CYS A 167 15.15 14.59 -2.86
N ASN A 168 15.79 15.76 -2.83
CA ASN A 168 16.69 16.18 -1.75
C ASN A 168 16.00 15.99 -0.39
N MET A 169 16.43 14.96 0.34
CA MET A 169 16.08 14.76 1.74
C MET A 169 16.98 15.70 2.56
N ALA A 170 16.39 16.75 3.10
CA ALA A 170 17.07 17.56 4.10
C ALA A 170 17.44 16.68 5.30
N GLU A 171 18.74 16.64 5.59
CA GLU A 171 19.36 16.04 6.74
C GLU A 171 18.73 16.54 8.05
N GLY A 172 18.61 15.64 9.04
CA GLY A 172 18.15 16.02 10.36
C GLY A 172 17.89 14.84 11.27
N GLU A 173 18.88 14.57 12.13
CA GLU A 173 18.79 13.87 13.41
C GLU A 173 19.04 12.34 13.41
N THR A 174 20.33 12.02 13.48
CA THR A 174 20.89 10.73 13.87
C THR A 174 20.49 10.40 15.32
N ILE A 175 19.68 9.37 15.52
CA ILE A 175 19.41 8.80 16.85
C ILE A 175 20.37 7.63 17.05
N ASN A 176 21.41 7.84 17.88
CA ASN A 176 22.29 6.77 18.35
C ASN A 176 21.53 5.90 19.35
N LEU A 177 21.10 4.69 18.93
CA LEU A 177 20.65 3.65 19.84
C LEU A 177 21.82 2.69 20.10
N THR A 178 22.61 2.99 21.13
CA THR A 178 23.57 2.06 21.71
C THR A 178 22.81 1.03 22.56
N THR A 179 22.66 -0.18 22.06
CA THR A 179 22.24 -1.34 22.85
C THR A 179 23.35 -1.73 23.82
N ARG A 180 23.09 -1.61 25.13
CA ARG A 180 23.91 -2.20 26.19
C ARG A 180 23.11 -3.37 26.78
N CYS A 181 23.47 -4.59 26.40
CA CYS A 181 23.09 -5.81 27.11
C CYS A 181 24.06 -5.96 28.29
N GLU A 182 23.61 -5.71 29.51
CA GLU A 182 24.28 -6.17 30.71
C GLU A 182 23.50 -7.36 31.27
N ARG A 183 24.22 -8.49 31.37
CA ARG A 183 23.88 -9.65 32.18
C ARG A 183 24.33 -9.34 33.60
N GLU A 184 23.44 -9.51 34.56
CA GLU A 184 23.73 -10.09 35.88
C GLU A 184 22.60 -11.05 36.24
#